data_AF-A0A229YBC8-F1
#
_entry.id   AF-A0A229YBC8-F1
#
_cell.length_a   1.000
_cell.length_b   1.000
_cell.length_c   1.000
_cell.angle_alpha   90.00
_cell.angle_beta   90.00
_cell.angle_gamma   90.00
#
_symmetry.space_group_name_H-M   'P 1'
#
loop_
_entity.id
_entity.type
_entity.pdbx_description
1 polymer ?
#
loop_
_entity_poly.entity_id
_entity_poly.type
_entity_poly.pdbx_seq_one_letter_code
_entity_poly.pdbx_strand_id
1 'polypeptide(L)'
;MANYLEGAIVKLNQPAAGIFSATQISDAEAVSSALQVAPKPDVRINFGPLSFFGIVTVSGYVDTSTYEASISVSVIGINIGTLSGNLHDGITLKVNLIAVKGELRFYLKNGNELWLHVDLKVVFDGSYNDDVKIISL
;
A
#
# COMPACT_ATOMS: atom_id res chain seq x y z
N MET A 1 25.98 25.81 7.90
CA MET A 1 24.87 24.93 8.32
C MET A 1 24.43 24.19 7.08
N ALA A 2 24.69 22.88 7.00
CA ALA A 2 24.26 22.06 5.87
C ALA A 2 22.89 21.47 6.22
N ASN A 3 21.86 21.85 5.45
CA ASN A 3 20.55 21.21 5.54
C ASN A 3 20.61 19.96 4.66
N TYR A 4 20.71 18.79 5.28
CA TYR A 4 20.52 17.52 4.59
C TYR A 4 19.04 17.15 4.67
N LEU A 5 18.44 16.86 3.51
CA LEU A 5 17.17 16.17 3.43
C LEU A 5 17.50 14.67 3.36
N GLU A 6 17.50 13.99 4.50
CA GLU A 6 17.66 12.53 4.58
C GLU A 6 16.28 11.88 4.44
N GLY A 7 16.02 11.21 3.31
CA GLY A 7 14.76 10.52 3.07
C GLY A 7 14.84 9.56 1.88
N ALA A 8 14.12 8.45 1.96
CA ALA A 8 13.95 7.52 0.84
C ALA A 8 12.92 8.09 -0.14
N ILE A 9 13.27 8.21 -1.42
CA ILE A 9 12.34 8.65 -2.47
C ILE A 9 11.83 7.44 -3.23
N VAL A 10 10.51 7.35 -3.39
CA VAL A 10 9.84 6.24 -4.06
C VAL A 10 9.00 6.78 -5.20
N LYS A 11 9.20 6.25 -6.40
CA LYS A 11 8.35 6.48 -7.56
C LYS A 11 7.23 5.44 -7.57
N LEU A 12 5.99 5.90 -7.42
CA LEU A 12 4.79 5.09 -7.58
C LEU A 12 4.27 5.24 -9.01
N ASN A 13 4.15 4.13 -9.73
CA ASN A 13 3.59 4.07 -11.07
C ASN A 13 2.37 3.15 -11.09
N GLN A 14 1.35 3.50 -11.87
CA GLN A 14 0.16 2.68 -12.07
C GLN A 14 0.11 2.22 -13.54
N PRO A 15 0.79 1.12 -13.90
CA PRO A 15 0.82 0.63 -15.29
C PRO A 15 -0.55 0.14 -15.80
N ALA A 16 -1.46 -0.25 -14.90
CA ALA A 16 -2.81 -0.68 -15.23
C ALA A 16 -3.76 -0.44 -14.03
N ALA A 17 -5.07 -0.44 -14.28
CA ALA A 17 -6.07 -0.32 -13.21
C ALA A 17 -5.84 -1.40 -12.12
N GLY A 18 -5.82 -0.99 -10.86
CA GLY A 18 -5.56 -1.88 -9.71
C GLY A 18 -4.12 -2.40 -9.57
N ILE A 19 -3.20 -2.12 -10.50
CA ILE A 19 -1.79 -2.55 -10.43
C ILE A 19 -0.90 -1.33 -10.19
N PHE A 20 -0.18 -1.35 -9.08
CA PHE A 20 0.76 -0.31 -8.68
C PHE A 20 2.17 -0.90 -8.55
N SER A 21 3.18 -0.09 -8.88
CA SER A 21 4.58 -0.42 -8.73
C SER A 21 5.32 0.71 -8.04
N ALA A 22 5.97 0.41 -6.93
CA ALA A 22 6.76 1.34 -6.15
C ALA A 22 8.25 1.00 -6.30
N THR A 23 9.04 1.94 -6.81
CA THR A 23 10.49 1.78 -6.98
C THR A 23 11.23 2.88 -6.23
N GLN A 24 12.19 2.52 -5.38
CA GLN A 24 13.05 3.49 -4.72
C GLN A 24 14.07 4.06 -5.71
N ILE A 25 14.27 5.37 -5.71
CA ILE A 25 15.26 6.08 -6.53
C ILE A 25 16.25 6.84 -5.65
N SER A 26 17.51 6.86 -6.08
CA SER A 26 18.66 7.39 -5.32
C SER A 26 18.85 8.90 -5.48
N ASP A 27 18.33 9.47 -6.57
CA ASP A 27 18.41 10.90 -6.87
C ASP A 27 17.21 11.65 -6.32
N ALA A 28 17.48 12.82 -5.75
CA ALA A 28 16.50 13.68 -5.09
C ALA A 28 15.55 14.38 -6.06
N GLU A 29 14.79 13.64 -6.87
CA GLU A 29 13.53 14.13 -7.41
C GLU A 29 12.44 13.84 -6.38
N ALA A 30 12.21 14.82 -5.50
CA ALA A 30 11.05 14.83 -4.64
C ALA A 30 9.78 14.75 -5.50
N VAL A 31 9.16 13.57 -5.55
CA VAL A 31 7.79 13.44 -6.06
C VAL A 31 6.87 13.33 -4.85
N SER A 32 6.54 14.48 -4.29
CA SER A 32 5.28 14.67 -3.56
C SER A 32 4.18 14.79 -4.61
N SER A 33 3.47 13.70 -4.89
CA SER A 33 2.22 13.68 -5.69
C SER A 33 1.63 12.26 -5.58
N ALA A 34 0.40 12.01 -5.15
CA ALA A 34 -0.73 12.88 -4.86
C ALA A 34 -1.61 12.24 -3.78
N LEU A 35 -1.95 13.01 -2.74
CA LEU A 35 -3.18 12.85 -1.99
C LEU A 35 -4.35 13.13 -2.96
N GLN A 36 -4.76 12.16 -3.78
CA GLN A 36 -6.05 12.26 -4.41
C GLN A 36 -7.09 11.82 -3.39
N VAL A 37 -7.67 12.80 -2.70
CA VAL A 37 -8.90 12.61 -1.95
C VAL A 37 -10.00 12.34 -2.97
N ALA A 38 -10.27 11.06 -3.22
CA ALA A 38 -11.43 10.66 -4.01
C ALA A 38 -12.72 11.21 -3.34
N PRO A 39 -13.70 11.70 -4.13
CA PRO A 39 -14.97 12.23 -3.62
C PRO A 39 -15.64 11.21 -2.68
N LYS A 40 -16.29 11.68 -1.61
CA LYS A 40 -17.04 10.87 -0.62
C LYS A 40 -18.31 10.27 -1.22
N PRO A 41 -18.51 8.95 -1.12
CA PRO A 41 -19.82 8.36 -0.90
C PRO A 41 -20.06 8.18 0.61
N ASP A 42 -21.34 8.12 0.98
CA ASP A 42 -21.87 8.29 2.35
C ASP A 42 -21.59 7.10 3.30
N VAL A 43 -21.06 5.97 2.84
CA VAL A 43 -20.78 4.79 3.68
C VAL A 43 -19.37 4.25 3.43
N ARG A 44 -18.41 4.75 4.23
CA ARG A 44 -17.02 4.30 4.21
C ARG A 44 -16.67 3.55 5.50
N ILE A 45 -16.12 2.36 5.36
CA ILE A 45 -15.53 1.61 6.46
C ILE A 45 -14.04 1.93 6.51
N ASN A 46 -13.63 2.67 7.54
CA ASN A 46 -12.23 3.02 7.77
C ASN A 46 -11.51 1.89 8.51
N PHE A 47 -10.23 1.68 8.22
CA PHE A 47 -9.39 0.72 8.92
C PHE A 47 -7.99 1.27 9.18
N GLY A 48 -7.39 0.78 10.27
CA GLY A 48 -6.01 1.07 10.65
C GLY A 48 -5.76 2.41 11.34
N PRO A 49 -4.47 2.76 11.56
CA PRO A 49 -3.29 2.03 11.09
C PRO A 49 -3.16 0.63 11.71
N LEU A 50 -2.99 -0.39 10.86
CA LEU A 50 -2.68 -1.75 11.26
C LEU A 50 -1.25 -2.07 10.85
N SER A 51 -0.47 -2.62 11.78
CA SER A 51 0.91 -3.03 11.52
C SER A 51 1.01 -4.56 11.52
N PHE A 52 1.59 -5.11 10.47
CA PHE A 52 1.81 -6.53 10.27
C PHE A 52 3.31 -6.83 10.27
N PHE A 53 3.71 -7.82 11.07
CA PHE A 53 5.09 -8.32 11.15
C PHE A 53 6.15 -7.25 11.48
N GLY A 54 5.74 -6.06 11.96
CA GLY A 54 6.63 -4.92 12.19
C GLY A 54 7.19 -4.26 10.92
N ILE A 55 6.88 -4.79 9.73
CA ILE A 55 7.47 -4.37 8.45
C ILE A 55 6.46 -3.71 7.51
N VAL A 56 5.16 -3.94 7.68
CA VAL A 56 4.11 -3.36 6.84
C VAL A 56 3.09 -2.65 7.71
N THR A 57 2.78 -1.40 7.38
CA THR A 57 1.68 -0.66 8.00
C THR A 57 0.70 -0.24 6.91
N VAL A 58 -0.59 -0.52 7.13
CA VAL A 58 -1.67 -0.13 6.22
C VAL A 58 -2.74 0.66 6.96
N SER A 59 -3.31 1.64 6.28
CA SER A 59 -4.49 2.37 6.73
C SER A 59 -5.32 2.78 5.54
N GLY A 60 -6.59 3.06 5.73
CA GLY A 60 -7.42 3.43 4.61
C GLY A 60 -8.90 3.38 4.90
N TYR A 61 -9.66 3.37 3.82
CA TYR A 61 -11.10 3.17 3.86
C TYR A 61 -11.56 2.38 2.64
N VAL A 62 -12.66 1.67 2.81
CA VAL A 62 -13.38 1.00 1.74
C VAL A 62 -14.76 1.61 1.64
N ASP A 63 -15.18 1.93 0.43
CA ASP A 63 -16.55 2.28 0.12
C ASP A 63 -17.38 1.02 -0.10
N THR A 64 -18.39 0.79 0.73
CA THR A 64 -19.22 -0.42 0.63
C THR A 64 -20.25 -0.33 -0.49
N SER A 65 -20.45 0.85 -1.09
CA SER A 65 -21.39 1.04 -2.20
C SER A 65 -20.75 0.71 -3.55
N THR A 66 -19.47 1.07 -3.73
CA THR A 66 -18.74 0.85 -4.99
C THR A 66 -17.66 -0.22 -4.91
N TYR A 67 -17.37 -0.73 -3.70
CA TYR A 67 -16.21 -1.58 -3.41
C TYR A 67 -14.87 -0.94 -3.77
N GLU A 68 -14.82 0.40 -3.90
CA GLU A 68 -13.58 1.13 -4.06
C GLU A 68 -12.85 1.26 -2.72
N ALA A 69 -11.60 0.82 -2.67
CA ALA A 69 -10.74 1.00 -1.52
C ALA A 69 -9.67 2.05 -1.82
N SER A 70 -9.37 2.87 -0.81
CA SER A 70 -8.21 3.75 -0.77
C SER A 70 -7.33 3.31 0.40
N ILE A 71 -6.15 2.79 0.10
CA ILE A 71 -5.26 2.12 1.05
C ILE A 71 -3.89 2.79 1.03
N SER A 72 -3.54 3.47 2.10
CA SER A 72 -2.19 3.97 2.35
C SER A 72 -1.31 2.85 2.88
N VAL A 73 -0.14 2.68 2.27
CA VAL A 73 0.81 1.63 2.62
C VAL A 73 2.17 2.22 2.98
N SER A 74 2.75 1.73 4.07
CA SER A 74 4.12 1.98 4.47
C SER A 74 4.85 0.66 4.66
N VAL A 75 6.08 0.54 4.14
CA VAL A 75 6.92 -0.65 4.27
C VAL A 75 8.22 -0.23 4.92
N ILE A 76 8.61 -0.87 6.03
CA ILE A 76 9.79 -0.55 6.85
C ILE A 76 9.93 0.94 7.19
N GLY A 77 8.80 1.61 7.46
CA GLY A 77 8.75 3.05 7.75
C GLY A 77 8.83 3.96 6.51
N ILE A 78 9.05 3.40 5.31
CA ILE A 78 9.00 4.13 4.05
C ILE A 78 7.55 4.18 3.57
N ASN A 79 6.97 5.38 3.58
CA ASN A 79 5.64 5.58 3.01
C ASN A 79 5.69 5.39 1.48
N ILE A 80 4.93 4.42 0.99
CA ILE A 80 4.87 4.09 -0.43
C ILE A 80 3.85 4.96 -1.16
N GLY A 81 2.79 5.36 -0.45
CA GLY A 81 1.70 6.18 -0.96
C GLY A 81 0.33 5.54 -0.74
N THR A 82 -0.69 6.16 -1.32
CA THR A 82 -2.07 5.68 -1.28
C THR A 82 -2.43 5.00 -2.59
N LEU A 83 -2.91 3.76 -2.50
CA LEU A 83 -3.40 2.93 -3.58
C LEU A 83 -4.92 3.07 -3.63
N SER A 84 -5.48 3.40 -4.79
CA SER A 84 -6.92 3.41 -5.01
C SER A 84 -7.31 2.37 -6.06
N GLY A 85 -8.40 1.64 -5.82
CA GLY A 85 -8.88 0.67 -6.79
C GLY A 85 -10.11 -0.09 -6.30
N ASN A 86 -10.69 -0.90 -7.19
CA ASN A 86 -11.83 -1.74 -6.86
C ASN A 86 -11.36 -3.06 -6.23
N LEU A 87 -11.96 -3.45 -5.10
CA LEU A 87 -11.62 -4.69 -4.40
C LEU A 87 -12.06 -5.97 -5.13
N HIS A 88 -13.03 -5.89 -6.05
CA HIS A 88 -13.44 -7.03 -6.88
C HIS A 88 -12.31 -7.48 -7.82
N ASP A 89 -11.59 -6.53 -8.41
CA ASP A 89 -10.44 -6.82 -9.27
C ASP A 89 -9.18 -7.12 -8.44
N GLY A 90 -9.18 -6.65 -7.19
CA GLY A 90 -8.04 -6.68 -6.29
C GLY A 90 -7.05 -5.55 -6.57
N ILE A 91 -6.30 -5.17 -5.55
CA ILE A 91 -5.30 -4.10 -5.64
C ILE A 91 -3.94 -4.72 -5.36
N THR A 92 -3.04 -4.70 -6.35
CA THR A 92 -1.69 -5.27 -6.22
C THR A 92 -0.66 -4.17 -6.23
N LEU A 93 0.19 -4.13 -5.22
CA LEU A 93 1.34 -3.25 -5.10
C LEU A 93 2.62 -4.07 -5.19
N LYS A 94 3.38 -3.87 -6.25
CA LYS A 94 4.74 -4.43 -6.38
C LYS A 94 5.73 -3.49 -5.71
N VAL A 95 6.45 -4.00 -4.72
CA VAL A 95 7.43 -3.28 -3.93
C VAL A 95 8.82 -3.62 -4.45
N ASN A 96 9.57 -2.62 -4.91
CA ASN A 96 10.97 -2.77 -5.33
C ASN A 96 11.83 -1.66 -4.70
N LEU A 97 12.08 -1.80 -3.40
CA LEU A 97 12.96 -0.93 -2.63
C LEU A 97 14.36 -1.54 -2.55
N ILE A 98 15.35 -0.74 -2.14
CA ILE A 98 16.74 -1.21 -1.98
C ILE A 98 16.81 -2.36 -0.96
N ALA A 99 16.06 -2.23 0.14
CA ALA A 99 16.08 -3.17 1.25
C ALA A 99 14.95 -4.22 1.24
N VAL A 100 13.88 -4.00 0.46
CA VAL A 100 12.68 -4.85 0.45
C VAL A 100 12.17 -5.02 -0.97
N LYS A 101 11.93 -6.26 -1.38
CA LYS A 101 11.37 -6.60 -2.69
C LYS A 101 10.23 -7.60 -2.55
N GLY A 102 9.19 -7.46 -3.35
CA GLY A 102 8.08 -8.40 -3.38
C GLY A 102 6.78 -7.75 -3.84
N GLU A 103 5.66 -8.27 -3.38
CA GLU A 103 4.34 -7.75 -3.66
C GLU A 103 3.39 -7.82 -2.45
N LEU A 104 2.48 -6.85 -2.41
CA LEU A 104 1.36 -6.82 -1.50
C LEU A 104 0.09 -6.87 -2.34
N ARG A 105 -0.84 -7.75 -2.02
CA ARG A 105 -2.10 -7.86 -2.74
C ARG A 105 -3.28 -7.76 -1.79
N PHE A 106 -4.09 -6.74 -1.99
CA PHE A 106 -5.37 -6.57 -1.32
C PHE A 106 -6.46 -7.20 -2.16
N TYR A 107 -7.29 -8.03 -1.53
CA TYR A 107 -8.36 -8.73 -2.23
C TYR A 107 -9.56 -8.95 -1.33
N LEU A 108 -10.72 -9.09 -1.95
CA LEU A 108 -11.95 -9.44 -1.27
C LEU A 108 -12.06 -10.97 -1.16
N LYS A 109 -12.23 -11.47 0.06
CA LYS A 109 -12.54 -12.88 0.35
C LYS A 109 -13.97 -12.97 0.87
N ASN A 110 -14.66 -14.07 0.54
CA ASN A 110 -16.03 -14.33 1.00
C ASN A 110 -17.05 -13.21 0.67
N GLY A 111 -16.75 -12.33 -0.30
CA GLY A 111 -17.64 -11.24 -0.75
C GLY A 111 -17.78 -10.06 0.21
N ASN A 112 -17.21 -10.12 1.42
CA ASN A 112 -17.25 -9.00 2.37
C ASN A 112 -15.97 -8.84 3.21
N GLU A 113 -14.96 -9.70 3.08
CA GLU A 113 -13.77 -9.60 3.92
C GLU A 113 -12.62 -9.00 3.12
N LEU A 114 -12.01 -7.94 3.62
CA LEU A 114 -10.78 -7.40 3.05
C LEU A 114 -9.57 -8.15 3.64
N TRP A 115 -8.80 -8.77 2.75
CA TRP A 115 -7.59 -9.51 3.08
C TRP A 115 -6.38 -8.87 2.40
N LEU A 116 -5.23 -9.04 3.03
CA LEU A 116 -3.92 -8.64 2.50
C LEU A 116 -3.04 -9.88 2.43
N HIS A 117 -2.67 -10.25 1.21
CA HIS A 117 -1.58 -11.16 0.95
C HIS A 117 -0.26 -10.38 0.99
N VAL A 118 0.66 -10.82 1.82
CA VAL A 118 2.01 -10.25 1.95
C VAL A 118 2.98 -11.26 1.38
N ASP A 119 3.67 -10.93 0.29
CA ASP A 119 4.85 -11.65 -0.19
C ASP A 119 6.01 -10.65 -0.27
N LEU A 120 6.80 -10.53 0.80
CA LEU A 120 7.91 -9.58 0.87
C LEU A 120 9.19 -10.28 1.30
N LYS A 121 10.27 -9.99 0.57
CA LYS A 121 11.64 -10.38 0.92
C LYS A 121 12.41 -9.17 1.40
N VAL A 122 12.81 -9.19 2.66
CA VAL A 122 13.67 -8.20 3.30
C VAL A 122 15.10 -8.71 3.27
N VAL A 123 16.02 -7.93 2.69
CA VAL A 123 17.40 -8.35 2.45
C VAL A 123 18.13 -8.78 3.73
N PHE A 124 17.78 -8.18 4.88
CA PHE A 124 18.44 -8.42 6.16
C PHE A 124 17.62 -9.23 7.18
N ASP A 125 16.33 -9.48 6.93
CA ASP A 125 15.39 -10.07 7.93
C ASP A 125 14.71 -11.36 7.47
N GLY A 126 14.76 -11.68 6.16
CA GLY A 126 14.20 -12.91 5.61
C GLY A 126 13.04 -12.66 4.66
N SER A 127 12.12 -13.63 4.56
CA SER A 127 10.96 -13.56 3.65
C SER A 127 9.66 -13.79 4.43
N TYR A 128 8.66 -13.00 4.11
CA TYR A 128 7.33 -13.02 4.69
C TYR A 128 6.35 -13.42 3.59
N ASN A 129 5.65 -14.52 3.78
CA ASN A 129 4.58 -14.98 2.90
C ASN A 129 3.39 -15.40 3.77
N ASP A 130 2.39 -14.54 3.89
CA ASP A 130 1.20 -14.78 4.73
C ASP A 130 -0.02 -14.00 4.24
N ASP A 131 -1.21 -14.47 4.60
CA ASP A 131 -2.50 -13.86 4.30
C ASP A 131 -3.16 -13.37 5.60
N VAL A 132 -3.25 -12.05 5.75
CA VAL A 132 -3.82 -11.42 6.94
C VAL A 132 -5.16 -10.78 6.64
N LYS A 133 -6.15 -11.06 7.49
CA LYS A 133 -7.45 -10.39 7.44
C LYS A 133 -7.29 -8.97 8.00
N ILE A 134 -7.70 -7.97 7.22
CA ILE A 134 -7.73 -6.57 7.65
C ILE A 134 -9.03 -6.29 8.40
N ILE A 135 -10.17 -6.56 7.76
CA ILE A 135 -11.50 -6.18 8.24
C ILE A 135 -12.61 -6.97 7.53
N SER A 136 -13.76 -7.12 8.19
CA SER A 136 -15.03 -7.49 7.56
C SER A 136 -15.84 -6.23 7.25
N LEU A 137 -16.32 -6.12 6.02
CA LEU A 137 -17.14 -5.03 5.48
C LEU A 137 -18.64 -5.28 5.68
#